data_AF-A0A087U3X1-F1
#
_entry.id   AF-A0A087U3X1-F1
#
_cell.length_a   1.000
_cell.length_b   1.000
_cell.length_c   1.000
_cell.angle_alpha   90.00
_cell.angle_beta   90.00
_cell.angle_gamma   90.00
#
_symmetry.space_group_name_H-M   'P 1'
#
loop_
_entity.id
_entity.type
_entity.pdbx_description
1 polymer ?
#
loop_
_entity_poly.entity_id
_entity_poly.type
_entity_poly.pdbx_seq_one_letter_code
_entity_poly.pdbx_strand_id
1 'polypeptide(L)' 'LTILDVSENDAGYYLCQASNGIGSGLSKVISLTVHVAAHFTNKFHAEIVKKGEDAKLSCQAYGERPLNILWTKDRQP' A
#
# COMPACT_ATOMS: atom_id res chain seq x y z
N LEU A 1 4.61 23.13 2.48
CA LEU A 1 3.73 22.03 2.94
C LEU A 1 4.60 20.82 3.14
N THR A 2 4.54 20.21 4.32
CA THR A 2 5.25 18.95 4.63
C THR A 2 4.21 18.01 5.23
N ILE A 3 4.11 16.80 4.68
CA ILE A 3 3.22 15.73 5.16
C ILE A 3 4.11 14.65 5.76
N LEU A 4 3.87 14.31 7.02
CA LEU A 4 4.58 13.26 7.75
C LEU A 4 3.68 12.02 7.81
N ASP A 5 4.26 10.82 7.88
CA ASP A 5 3.53 9.55 7.97
C ASP A 5 2.44 9.39 6.89
N VAL A 6 2.85 9.56 5.62
CA VAL A 6 1.96 9.53 4.45
C VAL A 6 1.13 8.25 4.39
N SER A 7 -0.17 8.42 4.14
CA SER A 7 -1.17 7.37 3.97
C SER A 7 -1.88 7.49 2.63
N GLU A 8 -2.65 6.47 2.24
CA GLU A 8 -3.44 6.50 1.00
C GLU A 8 -4.44 7.67 0.95
N ASN A 9 -4.90 8.16 2.11
CA ASN A 9 -5.83 9.27 2.21
C ASN A 9 -5.20 10.63 1.86
N ASP A 10 -3.87 10.71 1.83
CA ASP A 10 -3.15 11.92 1.44
C ASP A 10 -3.03 12.05 -0.09
N ALA A 11 -3.35 11.00 -0.85
CA ALA A 11 -3.34 11.04 -2.30
C ALA A 11 -4.40 12.02 -2.83
N GLY A 12 -4.05 12.75 -3.89
CA GLY A 12 -4.96 13.72 -4.51
C GLY A 12 -4.27 14.92 -5.12
N TYR A 13 -5.04 15.99 -5.34
CA TYR A 13 -4.55 17.22 -5.95
C TYR A 13 -4.34 18.32 -4.91
N TYR A 14 -3.17 18.92 -4.94
CA TYR A 14 -2.79 20.03 -4.07
C TYR A 14 -2.59 21.30 -4.91
N LEU A 15 -3.10 22.43 -4.43
CA LEU A 15 -2.94 23.72 -5.08
C LEU A 15 -1.89 24.55 -4.34
N CYS A 16 -0.80 24.91 -5.04
CA CYS A 16 0.15 25.91 -4.58
C CYS A 16 -0.20 27.27 -5.20
N GLN A 17 -0.35 28.30 -4.38
CA GLN A 17 -0.64 29.67 -4.83
C GLN A 17 0.43 30.62 -4.32
N ALA A 18 0.89 31.52 -5.19
CA ALA A 18 1.85 32.57 -4.87
C ALA A 18 1.30 33.92 -5.29
N SER A 19 1.31 34.89 -4.39
CA SER A 19 0.84 36.26 -4.66
C SER A 19 1.71 37.26 -3.91
N ASN A 20 2.02 38.39 -4.55
CA ASN A 20 2.67 39.54 -3.95
C ASN A 20 1.72 40.75 -3.83
N GLY A 21 0.41 40.53 -4.00
CA GLY A 21 -0.61 41.58 -3.92
C GLY A 21 -0.81 42.41 -5.19
N ILE A 22 -0.09 42.10 -6.29
CA ILE A 22 -0.24 42.80 -7.58
C ILE A 22 -0.68 41.79 -8.66
N GLY A 23 -1.82 42.07 -9.30
CA GLY A 23 -2.40 41.18 -10.32
C GLY A 23 -3.03 39.91 -9.73
N SER A 24 -3.26 38.89 -10.56
CA SER A 24 -3.98 37.66 -10.20
C SER A 24 -3.15 36.63 -9.41
N GLY A 25 -1.85 36.87 -9.21
CA GLY A 25 -0.93 35.87 -8.65
C GLY A 25 -0.68 34.68 -9.59
N LEU A 26 0.09 33.71 -9.12
CA LEU A 26 0.42 32.46 -9.81
C LEU A 26 -0.13 31.27 -9.03
N SER A 27 -0.50 30.21 -9.74
CA SER A 27 -0.90 28.95 -9.10
C SER A 27 -0.43 27.73 -9.87
N LYS A 28 -0.27 26.61 -9.16
CA LYS A 28 0.10 25.31 -9.73
C LYS A 28 -0.62 24.19 -9.00
N VAL A 29 -1.26 23.31 -9.78
CA VAL A 29 -1.82 22.05 -9.29
C VAL A 29 -0.74 20.97 -9.29
N ILE A 30 -0.67 20.21 -8.20
CA ILE A 30 0.29 19.13 -7.97
C ILE A 30 -0.51 17.86 -7.71
N SER A 31 -0.22 16.79 -8.45
CA SER A 31 -0.81 15.46 -8.20
C SER A 31 0.10 14.69 -7.26
N LEU A 32 -0.44 14.24 -6.12
CA LEU A 32 0.24 13.34 -5.20
C LEU A 32 -0.36 11.94 -5.34
N THR A 33 0.49 10.99 -5.73
CA THR A 33 0.15 9.56 -5.78
C THR A 33 0.89 8.85 -4.65
N VAL A 34 0.17 8.01 -3.90
CA VAL A 34 0.73 7.21 -2.80
C VAL A 34 0.68 5.75 -3.22
N HIS A 35 1.84 5.10 -3.27
CA HIS A 35 1.97 3.69 -3.61
C HIS A 35 2.13 2.85 -2.36
N VAL A 36 1.50 1.68 -2.32
CA VAL A 36 1.51 0.79 -1.15
C VAL A 36 2.18 -0.54 -1.51
N ALA A 37 3.31 -0.81 -0.85
CA ALA A 37 4.05 -2.05 -1.04
C ALA A 37 3.24 -3.27 -0.55
N ALA A 38 3.51 -4.42 -1.18
CA ALA A 38 2.96 -5.69 -0.75
C ALA A 38 3.36 -6.00 0.70
N HIS A 39 2.37 -6.26 1.55
CA HIS A 39 2.59 -6.55 2.96
C HIS A 39 1.57 -7.54 3.51
N PHE A 40 1.93 -8.17 4.63
CA PHE A 40 1.06 -9.03 5.41
C PHE A 40 0.72 -8.34 6.72
N THR A 41 -0.56 -8.26 7.05
CA THR A 41 -0.99 -7.91 8.41
C THR A 41 -0.64 -9.04 9.38
N ASN A 42 -0.87 -10.29 8.95
CA ASN A 42 -0.51 -11.51 9.69
C ASN A 42 0.64 -12.24 8.98
N LYS A 43 1.87 -12.07 9.49
CA LYS A 43 3.07 -12.64 8.85
C LYS A 43 3.22 -14.15 9.00
N PHE A 44 2.66 -14.74 10.06
CA PHE A 44 2.77 -16.15 10.36
C PHE A 44 1.47 -16.70 10.93
N HIS A 45 1.04 -17.84 10.41
CA HIS A 45 -0.07 -18.62 10.94
C HIS A 45 0.30 -20.10 10.88
N ALA A 46 0.06 -20.83 11.96
CA ALA A 46 0.35 -22.25 12.06
C ALA A 46 -0.97 -23.02 12.07
N GLU A 47 -1.11 -23.95 11.12
CA GLU A 47 -2.26 -24.84 11.03
C GLU A 47 -1.88 -26.21 11.61
N ILE A 48 -2.67 -26.72 12.55
CA ILE A 48 -2.48 -28.04 13.15
C ILE A 48 -3.60 -28.94 12.65
N VAL A 49 -3.22 -29.98 11.91
CA VAL A 49 -4.17 -30.89 11.25
C VAL A 49 -3.84 -32.32 11.63
N LYS A 50 -4.86 -33.16 11.81
CA LYS A 50 -4.65 -34.57 12.12
C LYS A 50 -4.15 -35.32 10.89
N LYS A 51 -3.38 -36.38 11.13
CA LYS A 51 -2.92 -37.27 10.07
C LYS A 51 -4.13 -37.86 9.33
N GLY A 52 -4.15 -37.69 8.01
CA GLY A 52 -5.21 -38.20 7.14
C GLY A 52 -6.35 -37.22 6.88
N GLU A 53 -6.35 -36.04 7.50
CA GLU A 53 -7.25 -34.94 7.18
C GLU A 53 -6.58 -33.93 6.23
N ASP A 54 -7.39 -33.17 5.51
CA ASP A 54 -6.93 -32.13 4.59
C ASP A 54 -6.52 -30.86 5.34
N ALA A 55 -5.39 -30.27 4.93
CA ALA A 55 -4.94 -28.97 5.43
C ALA A 55 -5.25 -27.86 4.42
N LYS A 56 -5.80 -26.74 4.89
CA LYS A 56 -6.06 -25.55 4.07
C LYS A 56 -5.21 -24.39 4.57
N LEU A 57 -4.26 -23.95 3.76
CA LEU A 57 -3.44 -22.78 4.04
C LEU A 57 -4.05 -21.54 3.38
N SER A 58 -4.11 -20.43 4.11
CA SER A 58 -4.59 -19.14 3.60
C SER A 58 -3.45 -18.12 3.58
N CYS A 59 -3.28 -17.42 2.46
CA CYS A 59 -2.33 -16.33 2.31
C CYS A 59 -3.06 -15.07 1.88
N GLN A 60 -3.13 -14.08 2.77
CA GLN A 60 -3.79 -12.80 2.51
C GLN A 60 -2.74 -11.69 2.54
N ALA A 61 -2.43 -11.16 1.35
CA ALA A 61 -1.54 -10.02 1.16
C ALA A 61 -2.35 -8.76 0.82
N TYR A 62 -1.81 -7.61 1.21
CA TYR A 62 -2.37 -6.28 0.99
C TYR A 62 -1.33 -5.40 0.28
N GLY A 63 -1.80 -4.36 -0.38
CA GLY A 63 -0.96 -3.47 -1.19
C GLY A 63 -1.60 -3.19 -2.55
N GLU A 64 -0.87 -2.46 -3.38
CA GLU A 64 -1.33 -2.06 -4.71
C GLU A 64 -1.46 -3.26 -5.65
N ARG A 65 -2.53 -3.29 -6.45
CA ARG A 65 -2.82 -4.41 -7.37
C ARG A 65 -2.15 -4.18 -8.73
N PRO A 66 -1.74 -5.26 -9.44
CA PRO A 66 -1.92 -6.67 -9.09
C PRO A 66 -0.84 -7.20 -8.13
N LEU A 67 -1.27 -8.03 -7.16
CA LEU A 67 -0.37 -8.75 -6.26
C LEU A 67 -0.16 -10.18 -6.77
N ASN A 68 1.09 -10.64 -6.78
CA ASN A 68 1.45 -12.01 -7.11
C ASN A 68 1.73 -12.79 -5.83
N ILE A 69 1.06 -13.92 -5.64
CA ILE A 69 1.23 -14.80 -4.47
C ILE A 69 1.91 -16.09 -4.93
N LEU A 70 3.06 -16.38 -4.33
CA LEU A 70 3.80 -17.63 -4.54
C LEU A 70 3.91 -18.37 -3.21
N TRP A 71 3.64 -19.68 -3.26
CA TRP A 71 3.87 -20.56 -2.12
C TRP A 71 5.24 -21.20 -2.24
N THR A 72 5.87 -21.44 -1.10
CA THR A 72 7.10 -22.25 -1.04
C THR A 72 6.98 -23.19 0.15
N LYS A 73 7.47 -24.42 0.00
CA LYS A 73 7.56 -25.42 1.06
C LYS A 73 9.03 -25.79 1.23
N ASP A 74 9.53 -25.71 2.46
CA ASP A 74 10.91 -26.10 2.79
C ASP A 74 11.97 -25.42 1.89
N ARG A 75 11.72 -24.14 1.54
CA ARG A 75 12.53 -23.31 0.62
C ARG A 75 12.52 -23.75 -0.85
N GLN A 76 11.55 -24.57 -1.25
CA GLN A 76 11.30 -24.95 -2.63
C GLN A 76 9.96 -24.35 -3.08
N PRO A 77 9.86 -23.83 -4.32
CA PRO A 77 8.58 -23.35 -4.88
C PRO A 77 7.56 -24.48 -5.05
#